data_AF-A0A959DBY9-F1
#
_entry.id   AF-A0A959DBY9-F1
#
_cell.length_a   1.000
_cell.length_b   1.000
_cell.length_c   1.000
_cell.angle_alpha   90.00
_cell.angle_beta   90.00
_cell.angle_gamma   90.00
#
_symmetry.space_group_name_H-M   'P 1'
#
loop_
_entity.id
_entity.type
_entity.pdbx_description
1 polymer ?
#
loop_
_entity_poly.entity_id
_entity_poly.type
_entity_poly.pdbx_seq_one_letter_code
_entity_poly.pdbx_strand_id
1 'polypeptide(L)'
;MSIQSTILLFLLPLTIYAQAEKRINHKDIIWAAKVEAVVGFDISGEASPQQLLEAVPVKAIQDNPEAPSLHPFTEKLSQMIERGAFPAYADKGLQRPLTAAEARSRLVVADTIIAFDPETYEEKIHIVSNDLLAGTPFFLTRQLWMYNGRTNEVETEALAIAPVVENKEKPGQYKPLLWYKLPKPRKSLFKLNSSAVQFATYLRYDVSEDQMEVLKGEGQHLKEILIERLQAGALVGYDQMREPISPSATEDLFIQKDTIITFDPETYEENVQVVSLEFGPLDIKDFRVQQNWFFAPSRNGLQCSTLAVGPAIPVIDEYGAQLALRPLFFWRKE
;
A
#
# COMPACT_ATOMS: atom_id res chain seq x y z
N MET A 1 38.52 2.13 -48.63
CA MET A 1 37.41 1.28 -48.16
C MET A 1 37.14 1.62 -46.71
N SER A 2 36.05 2.35 -46.46
CA SER A 2 35.60 2.79 -45.14
C SER A 2 34.51 1.83 -44.68
N ILE A 3 34.75 1.07 -43.61
CA ILE A 3 33.70 0.27 -42.98
C ILE A 3 33.10 1.13 -41.87
N GLN A 4 31.88 1.59 -42.13
CA GLN A 4 31.11 2.43 -41.24
C GLN A 4 30.78 1.71 -39.94
N SER A 5 31.00 2.42 -38.84
CA SER A 5 30.54 2.13 -37.49
C SER A 5 29.03 1.87 -37.48
N THR A 6 28.62 0.68 -37.10
CA THR A 6 27.23 0.43 -36.66
C THR A 6 27.16 0.80 -35.18
N ILE A 7 26.87 2.07 -34.90
CA ILE A 7 26.42 2.50 -33.57
C ILE A 7 25.00 1.95 -33.41
N LEU A 8 24.87 0.86 -32.66
CA LEU A 8 23.58 0.34 -32.23
C LEU A 8 23.03 1.32 -31.18
N LEU A 9 22.18 2.25 -31.64
CA LEU A 9 21.48 3.20 -30.80
C LEU A 9 20.50 2.42 -29.90
N PHE A 10 20.89 2.17 -28.65
CA PHE A 10 19.98 1.66 -27.61
C PHE A 10 18.94 2.74 -27.29
N LEU A 11 17.84 2.75 -28.04
CA LEU A 11 16.65 3.53 -27.73
C LEU A 11 15.72 2.74 -26.79
N LEU A 12 15.61 3.27 -25.57
CA LEU A 12 14.56 3.09 -24.55
C LEU A 12 14.56 1.83 -23.66
N PRO A 13 14.37 2.05 -22.34
CA PRO A 13 13.01 2.04 -21.80
C PRO A 13 12.63 3.36 -21.08
N LEU A 14 12.42 4.45 -21.82
CA LEU A 14 11.83 5.71 -21.31
C LEU A 14 10.28 5.70 -21.26
N THR A 15 9.60 4.60 -21.62
CA THR A 15 8.15 4.63 -21.89
C THR A 15 7.24 4.67 -20.66
N ILE A 16 7.71 4.22 -19.48
CA ILE A 16 6.90 4.28 -18.25
C ILE A 16 6.88 5.72 -17.71
N TYR A 17 8.01 6.40 -17.77
CA TYR A 17 8.17 7.75 -17.24
C TYR A 17 7.40 8.78 -18.06
N ALA A 18 7.49 8.75 -19.39
CA ALA A 18 6.99 9.83 -20.26
C ALA A 18 5.48 10.14 -20.12
N GLN A 19 4.67 9.18 -19.68
CA GLN A 19 3.21 9.39 -19.56
C GLN A 19 2.74 9.64 -18.12
N ALA A 20 3.37 9.02 -17.13
CA ALA A 20 3.21 9.44 -15.73
C ALA A 20 3.63 10.91 -15.59
N GLU A 21 4.74 11.27 -16.21
CA GLU A 21 5.26 12.64 -16.31
C GLU A 21 4.25 13.60 -16.95
N LYS A 22 3.56 13.21 -18.03
CA LYS A 22 2.49 14.03 -18.62
C LYS A 22 1.34 14.32 -17.63
N ARG A 23 0.94 13.33 -16.82
CA ARG A 23 -0.12 13.51 -15.81
C ARG A 23 0.35 14.37 -14.64
N ILE A 24 1.54 14.08 -14.13
CA ILE A 24 2.18 14.86 -13.06
C ILE A 24 2.32 16.34 -13.48
N ASN A 25 2.69 16.58 -14.73
CA ASN A 25 2.86 17.93 -15.28
C ASN A 25 1.54 18.62 -15.66
N HIS A 26 0.39 17.99 -15.44
CA HIS A 26 -0.89 18.67 -15.63
C HIS A 26 -1.00 19.86 -14.66
N LYS A 27 -1.48 21.01 -15.16
CA LYS A 27 -1.51 22.28 -14.41
C LYS A 27 -2.34 22.23 -13.13
N ASP A 28 -3.39 21.41 -13.11
CA ASP A 28 -4.29 21.28 -11.96
C ASP A 28 -3.71 20.34 -10.88
N ILE A 29 -2.71 19.53 -11.21
CA ILE A 29 -2.00 18.69 -10.22
C ILE A 29 -0.95 19.57 -9.55
N ILE A 30 -1.07 19.83 -8.26
CA ILE A 30 -0.13 20.70 -7.53
C ILE A 30 0.90 19.91 -6.74
N TRP A 31 0.59 18.64 -6.42
CA TRP A 31 1.48 17.75 -5.70
C TRP A 31 1.39 16.33 -6.25
N ALA A 32 2.51 15.62 -6.30
CA ALA A 32 2.55 14.21 -6.67
C ALA A 32 3.73 13.49 -6.02
N ALA A 33 3.55 12.23 -5.66
CA ALA A 33 4.59 11.36 -5.13
C ALA A 33 4.42 9.91 -5.59
N LYS A 34 5.51 9.15 -5.66
CA LYS A 34 5.41 7.69 -5.67
C LYS A 34 5.32 7.21 -4.23
N VAL A 35 4.46 6.25 -3.99
CA VAL A 35 4.23 5.67 -2.67
C VAL A 35 4.51 4.18 -2.72
N GLU A 36 5.32 3.70 -1.79
CA GLU A 36 5.64 2.28 -1.58
C GLU A 36 4.98 1.78 -0.29
N ALA A 37 3.94 0.95 -0.38
CA ALA A 37 3.22 0.48 0.81
C ALA A 37 3.06 -1.03 0.80
N VAL A 38 3.22 -1.67 1.97
CA VAL A 38 2.88 -3.07 2.18
C VAL A 38 1.37 -3.16 2.39
N VAL A 39 0.71 -4.00 1.61
CA VAL A 39 -0.72 -4.27 1.74
C VAL A 39 -0.96 -5.77 1.67
N GLY A 40 -2.03 -6.27 2.27
CA GLY A 40 -2.52 -7.60 2.02
C GLY A 40 -3.86 -7.55 1.30
N PHE A 41 -3.96 -8.30 0.21
CA PHE A 41 -5.18 -8.32 -0.61
C PHE A 41 -6.19 -9.33 -0.10
N ASP A 42 -5.70 -10.45 0.42
CA ASP A 42 -6.48 -11.57 0.93
C ASP A 42 -6.78 -11.41 2.43
N ILE A 43 -7.68 -12.23 2.96
CA ILE A 43 -8.06 -12.18 4.38
C ILE A 43 -6.87 -12.69 5.21
N SER A 44 -6.19 -11.80 5.93
CA SER A 44 -5.22 -12.21 6.94
C SER A 44 -5.94 -12.53 8.25
N GLY A 45 -5.91 -13.79 8.68
CA GLY A 45 -6.38 -14.19 10.01
C GLY A 45 -5.50 -13.64 11.15
N GLU A 46 -4.32 -13.12 10.82
CA GLU A 46 -3.35 -12.56 11.76
C GLU A 46 -3.09 -11.09 11.38
N ALA A 47 -3.68 -10.17 12.13
CA ALA A 47 -3.27 -8.77 12.11
C ALA A 47 -2.04 -8.64 13.02
N SER A 48 -0.95 -8.07 12.50
CA SER A 48 0.11 -7.57 13.38
C SER A 48 -0.45 -6.41 14.20
N PRO A 49 -0.28 -6.38 15.54
CA PRO A 49 -0.81 -5.31 16.39
C PRO A 49 -0.33 -3.90 15.99
N GLN A 50 0.79 -3.81 15.28
CA GLN A 50 1.47 -2.53 14.99
C GLN A 50 1.06 -1.92 13.64
N GLN A 51 0.43 -2.68 12.74
CA GLN A 51 -0.05 -2.21 11.45
C GLN A 51 -1.46 -2.74 11.24
N LEU A 52 -2.45 -1.85 11.38
CA LEU A 52 -3.85 -2.20 11.13
C LEU A 52 -4.06 -2.25 9.61
N LEU A 53 -3.64 -3.37 9.03
CA LEU A 53 -4.00 -3.76 7.68
C LEU A 53 -5.34 -4.49 7.76
N GLU A 54 -6.36 -3.90 7.13
CA GLU A 54 -7.67 -4.51 7.00
C GLU A 54 -7.96 -4.75 5.53
N ALA A 55 -8.17 -6.01 5.17
CA ALA A 55 -8.63 -6.43 3.85
C ALA A 55 -10.05 -6.99 3.96
N VAL A 56 -10.99 -6.35 3.29
CA VAL A 56 -12.39 -6.80 3.23
C VAL A 56 -12.72 -7.14 1.78
N PRO A 57 -12.72 -8.44 1.41
CA PRO A 57 -13.13 -8.86 0.08
C PRO A 57 -14.57 -8.44 -0.19
N VAL A 58 -14.77 -7.67 -1.25
CA VAL A 58 -16.10 -7.22 -1.70
C VAL A 58 -16.60 -8.11 -2.85
N LYS A 59 -15.68 -8.78 -3.55
CA LYS A 59 -15.97 -9.78 -4.58
C LYS A 59 -14.81 -10.76 -4.69
N ALA A 60 -15.09 -12.05 -4.67
CA ALA A 60 -14.10 -13.09 -4.97
C ALA A 60 -14.79 -14.23 -5.71
N ILE A 61 -14.61 -14.32 -7.03
CA ILE A 61 -15.06 -15.48 -7.80
C ILE A 61 -14.06 -16.60 -7.55
N GLN A 62 -14.47 -17.70 -6.95
CA GLN A 62 -13.59 -18.83 -6.64
C GLN A 62 -13.91 -20.03 -7.52
N ASP A 63 -12.88 -20.81 -7.87
CA ASP A 63 -13.02 -21.96 -8.78
C ASP A 63 -13.77 -23.11 -8.10
N ASN A 64 -13.58 -23.29 -6.79
CA ASN A 64 -14.31 -24.26 -5.97
C ASN A 64 -15.15 -23.56 -4.87
N PRO A 65 -16.44 -23.32 -5.09
CA PRO A 65 -17.31 -22.72 -4.08
C PRO A 65 -17.53 -23.59 -2.82
N GLU A 66 -17.35 -24.91 -2.92
CA GLU A 66 -17.56 -25.84 -1.80
C GLU A 66 -16.39 -25.85 -0.81
N ALA A 67 -15.20 -25.43 -1.26
CA ALA A 67 -14.01 -25.26 -0.44
C ALA A 67 -13.31 -23.93 -0.82
N PRO A 68 -13.86 -22.79 -0.36
CA PRO A 68 -13.32 -21.49 -0.70
C PRO A 68 -11.92 -21.31 -0.08
N SER A 69 -10.97 -20.87 -0.91
CA SER A 69 -9.66 -20.40 -0.48
C SER A 69 -9.76 -19.14 0.37
N LEU A 70 -8.85 -19.05 1.35
CA LEU A 70 -8.58 -17.84 2.12
C LEU A 70 -7.70 -16.85 1.35
N HIS A 71 -7.05 -17.28 0.27
CA HIS A 71 -6.12 -16.49 -0.55
C HIS A 71 -6.54 -16.39 -2.04
N PRO A 72 -7.80 -16.02 -2.35
CA PRO A 72 -8.32 -16.04 -3.72
C PRO A 72 -7.61 -15.06 -4.67
N PHE A 73 -7.05 -13.94 -4.18
CA PHE A 73 -6.24 -13.05 -5.03
C PHE A 73 -4.91 -13.70 -5.37
N THR A 74 -4.19 -14.18 -4.34
CA THR A 74 -2.85 -14.74 -4.50
C THR A 74 -2.85 -15.97 -5.41
N GLU A 75 -3.81 -16.87 -5.24
CA GLU A 75 -3.96 -18.04 -6.11
C GLU A 75 -4.16 -17.65 -7.58
N LYS A 76 -5.03 -16.67 -7.86
CA LYS A 76 -5.26 -16.22 -9.23
C LYS A 76 -4.05 -15.53 -9.82
N LEU A 77 -3.34 -14.75 -9.01
CA LEU A 77 -2.09 -14.13 -9.43
C LEU A 77 -1.07 -15.21 -9.81
N SER A 78 -0.87 -16.24 -8.96
CA SER A 78 0.00 -17.39 -9.24
C SER A 78 -0.36 -18.08 -10.56
N GLN A 79 -1.64 -18.42 -10.78
CA GLN A 79 -2.09 -19.02 -12.04
C GLN A 79 -1.76 -18.14 -13.27
N MET A 80 -1.87 -16.81 -13.15
CA MET A 80 -1.54 -15.90 -14.24
C MET A 80 -0.05 -15.80 -14.50
N ILE A 81 0.77 -15.86 -13.44
CA ILE A 81 2.23 -15.88 -13.54
C ILE A 81 2.70 -17.16 -14.23
N GLU A 82 2.15 -18.32 -13.84
CA GLU A 82 2.48 -19.61 -14.44
C GLU A 82 2.21 -19.65 -15.95
N ARG A 83 1.14 -18.98 -16.38
CA ARG A 83 0.73 -18.81 -17.78
C ARG A 83 1.54 -17.73 -18.53
N GLY A 84 2.44 -17.02 -17.85
CA GLY A 84 3.27 -15.97 -18.44
C GLY A 84 2.51 -14.68 -18.79
N ALA A 85 1.34 -14.44 -18.17
CA ALA A 85 0.48 -13.32 -18.52
C ALA A 85 0.96 -11.95 -17.99
N PHE A 86 1.86 -11.95 -17.00
CA PHE A 86 2.40 -10.72 -16.40
C PHE A 86 3.91 -10.56 -16.66
N PRO A 87 4.35 -9.41 -17.21
CA PRO A 87 5.75 -9.06 -17.26
C PRO A 87 6.33 -8.90 -15.84
N ALA A 88 7.22 -9.80 -15.47
CA ALA A 88 7.94 -9.79 -14.19
C ALA A 88 9.30 -9.10 -14.35
N TYR A 89 9.75 -8.44 -13.29
CA TYR A 89 10.99 -7.68 -13.25
C TYR A 89 11.78 -8.00 -11.98
N ALA A 90 13.10 -7.89 -12.07
CA ALA A 90 13.99 -8.19 -10.96
C ALA A 90 14.02 -7.08 -9.89
N ASP A 91 13.69 -5.86 -10.30
CA ASP A 91 13.94 -4.62 -9.56
C ASP A 91 12.71 -3.70 -9.55
N LYS A 92 12.65 -2.82 -8.55
CA LYS A 92 11.54 -1.89 -8.34
C LYS A 92 11.44 -0.80 -9.41
N GLY A 93 12.52 -0.55 -10.14
CA GLY A 93 12.58 0.36 -11.27
C GLY A 93 11.99 -0.23 -12.56
N LEU A 94 11.64 -1.52 -12.56
CA LEU A 94 11.12 -2.26 -13.71
C LEU A 94 12.08 -2.22 -14.90
N GLN A 95 13.38 -2.27 -14.64
CA GLN A 95 14.42 -2.11 -15.66
C GLN A 95 14.85 -3.46 -16.25
N ARG A 96 15.01 -4.49 -15.41
CA ARG A 96 15.44 -5.83 -15.84
C ARG A 96 14.25 -6.77 -15.90
N PRO A 97 13.67 -7.05 -17.08
CA PRO A 97 12.63 -8.06 -17.22
C PRO A 97 13.20 -9.45 -16.88
N LEU A 98 12.36 -10.30 -16.31
CA LEU A 98 12.66 -11.69 -16.02
C LEU A 98 12.05 -12.60 -17.09
N THR A 99 12.76 -13.68 -17.42
CA THR A 99 12.17 -14.81 -18.13
C THR A 99 11.18 -15.55 -17.23
N ALA A 100 10.28 -16.35 -17.82
CA ALA A 100 9.36 -17.18 -17.04
C ALA A 100 10.10 -18.16 -16.10
N ALA A 101 11.25 -18.70 -16.55
CA ALA A 101 12.09 -19.59 -15.73
C ALA A 101 12.72 -18.84 -14.55
N GLU A 102 13.29 -17.65 -14.77
CA GLU A 102 13.82 -16.83 -13.67
C GLU A 102 12.73 -16.41 -12.69
N ALA A 103 11.56 -15.99 -13.18
CA ALA A 103 10.43 -15.62 -12.33
C ALA A 103 10.01 -16.79 -11.45
N ARG A 104 9.85 -18.00 -12.02
CA ARG A 104 9.54 -19.22 -11.25
C ARG A 104 10.60 -19.54 -10.21
N SER A 105 11.89 -19.44 -10.56
CA SER A 105 12.99 -19.70 -9.61
C SER A 105 13.02 -18.75 -8.40
N ARG A 106 12.40 -17.56 -8.51
CA ARG A 106 12.29 -16.61 -7.41
C ARG A 106 11.06 -16.83 -6.53
N LEU A 107 10.08 -17.56 -7.04
CA LEU A 107 8.84 -17.88 -6.33
C LEU A 107 8.89 -19.26 -5.68
N VAL A 108 9.95 -20.04 -5.92
CA VAL A 108 10.08 -21.40 -5.40
C VAL A 108 11.34 -21.51 -4.56
N VAL A 109 11.21 -22.17 -3.40
CA VAL A 109 12.36 -22.65 -2.62
C VAL A 109 12.38 -24.16 -2.70
N ALA A 110 13.47 -24.72 -3.23
CA ALA A 110 13.72 -26.15 -3.20
C ALA A 110 14.47 -26.49 -1.90
N ASP A 111 13.90 -27.40 -1.13
CA ASP A 111 14.53 -28.02 0.03
C ASP A 111 14.80 -29.51 -0.26
N THR A 112 15.85 -30.07 0.32
CA THR A 112 16.25 -31.46 0.09
C THR A 112 16.08 -32.26 1.37
N ILE A 113 15.13 -33.19 1.38
CA ILE A 113 14.94 -34.14 2.47
C ILE A 113 15.68 -35.43 2.10
N ILE A 114 16.65 -35.79 2.93
CA ILE A 114 17.33 -37.08 2.84
C ILE A 114 16.55 -38.05 3.73
N ALA A 115 15.91 -39.04 3.12
CA ALA A 115 15.24 -40.13 3.83
C ALA A 115 15.99 -41.44 3.59
N PHE A 116 15.94 -42.36 4.56
CA PHE A 116 16.51 -43.69 4.41
C PHE A 116 15.38 -44.70 4.34
N ASP A 117 15.48 -45.63 3.40
CA ASP A 117 14.60 -46.79 3.39
C ASP A 117 14.86 -47.64 4.65
N PRO A 118 13.86 -47.89 5.51
CA PRO A 118 14.07 -48.55 6.80
C PRO A 118 14.45 -50.03 6.68
N GLU A 119 14.26 -50.66 5.52
CA GLU A 119 14.59 -52.07 5.29
C GLU A 119 15.92 -52.23 4.55
N THR A 120 16.18 -51.39 3.53
CA THR A 120 17.38 -51.51 2.70
C THR A 120 18.50 -50.56 3.08
N TYR A 121 18.22 -49.57 3.95
CA TYR A 121 19.13 -48.46 4.31
C TYR A 121 19.61 -47.64 3.10
N GLU A 122 18.94 -47.74 1.95
CA GLU A 122 19.25 -46.92 0.79
C GLU A 122 18.82 -45.47 0.99
N GLU A 123 19.70 -44.54 0.61
CA GLU A 123 19.44 -43.11 0.66
C GLU A 123 18.47 -42.71 -0.46
N LYS A 124 17.31 -42.17 -0.08
CA LYS A 124 16.31 -41.59 -0.97
C LYS A 124 16.33 -40.07 -0.78
N ILE A 125 16.84 -39.38 -1.79
CA ILE A 125 16.84 -37.93 -1.85
C ILE A 125 15.50 -37.45 -2.40
N HIS A 126 14.72 -36.77 -1.56
CA HIS A 126 13.46 -36.13 -1.93
C HIS A 126 13.66 -34.63 -2.04
N ILE A 127 13.59 -34.08 -3.26
CA ILE A 127 13.58 -32.63 -3.48
C ILE A 127 12.13 -32.16 -3.30
N VAL A 128 11.89 -31.37 -2.25
CA VAL A 128 10.59 -30.74 -1.98
C VAL A 128 10.66 -29.31 -2.49
N SER A 129 9.72 -28.94 -3.36
CA SER A 129 9.62 -27.61 -3.94
C SER A 129 8.46 -26.87 -3.26
N ASN A 130 8.78 -25.81 -2.50
CA ASN A 130 7.81 -24.97 -1.83
C ASN A 130 7.53 -23.71 -2.64
N ASP A 131 6.27 -23.44 -2.95
CA ASP A 131 5.82 -22.17 -3.55
C ASP A 131 5.76 -21.08 -2.47
N LEU A 132 6.56 -20.03 -2.63
CA LEU A 132 6.60 -18.87 -1.75
C LEU A 132 5.37 -17.97 -1.89
N LEU A 133 4.61 -18.08 -2.98
CA LEU A 133 3.34 -17.37 -3.11
C LEU A 133 2.24 -18.06 -2.31
N ALA A 134 2.32 -19.38 -2.15
CA ALA A 134 1.33 -20.12 -1.38
C ALA A 134 1.34 -19.64 0.07
N GLY A 135 0.26 -18.96 0.48
CA GLY A 135 0.11 -18.42 1.83
C GLY A 135 0.82 -17.09 2.10
N THR A 136 1.26 -16.34 1.09
CA THR A 136 1.74 -14.97 1.27
C THR A 136 0.58 -13.97 1.12
N PRO A 137 0.01 -13.42 2.21
CA PRO A 137 -1.07 -12.46 2.09
C PRO A 137 -0.57 -11.07 1.68
N PHE A 138 0.73 -10.77 1.87
CA PHE A 138 1.29 -9.43 1.75
C PHE A 138 2.00 -9.15 0.42
N PHE A 139 1.89 -7.91 -0.03
CA PHE A 139 2.46 -7.40 -1.25
C PHE A 139 3.00 -5.99 -1.01
N LEU A 140 4.18 -5.71 -1.55
CA LEU A 140 4.61 -4.33 -1.75
C LEU A 140 3.91 -3.75 -2.97
N THR A 141 3.23 -2.62 -2.79
CA THR A 141 2.61 -1.86 -3.86
C THR A 141 3.46 -0.66 -4.19
N ARG A 142 3.55 -0.33 -5.49
CA ARG A 142 4.04 0.97 -5.97
C ARG A 142 2.89 1.71 -6.60
N GLN A 143 2.60 2.89 -6.09
CA GLN A 143 1.52 3.74 -6.55
C GLN A 143 2.05 5.12 -6.91
N LEU A 144 1.42 5.78 -7.88
CA LEU A 144 1.55 7.21 -8.11
C LEU A 144 0.37 7.90 -7.43
N TRP A 145 0.65 8.75 -6.45
CA TRP A 145 -0.32 9.61 -5.80
C TRP A 145 -0.23 11.01 -6.36
N MET A 146 -1.37 11.65 -6.58
CA MET A 146 -1.48 13.01 -7.13
C MET A 146 -2.58 13.76 -6.40
N TYR A 147 -2.33 15.01 -6.07
CA TYR A 147 -3.34 15.91 -5.54
C TYR A 147 -3.74 16.96 -6.58
N ASN A 148 -5.03 17.02 -6.88
CA ASN A 148 -5.61 17.99 -7.79
C ASN A 148 -6.04 19.24 -7.02
N GLY A 149 -5.32 20.35 -7.19
CA GLY A 149 -5.59 21.59 -6.47
C GLY A 149 -6.86 22.32 -6.91
N ARG A 150 -7.47 21.90 -8.04
CA ARG A 150 -8.75 22.44 -8.53
C ARG A 150 -9.95 21.67 -7.99
N THR A 151 -9.86 20.34 -7.95
CA THR A 151 -10.97 19.48 -7.48
C THR A 151 -10.82 19.08 -6.01
N ASN A 152 -9.68 19.36 -5.39
CA ASN A 152 -9.29 18.93 -4.05
C ASN A 152 -9.29 17.40 -3.89
N GLU A 153 -9.02 16.66 -4.96
CA GLU A 153 -9.04 15.19 -4.95
C GLU A 153 -7.63 14.60 -4.84
N VAL A 154 -7.49 13.53 -4.05
CA VAL A 154 -6.33 12.64 -4.09
C VAL A 154 -6.61 11.50 -5.09
N GLU A 155 -5.86 11.49 -6.18
CA GLU A 155 -5.90 10.42 -7.17
C GLU A 155 -4.72 9.47 -6.99
N THR A 156 -4.97 8.18 -7.22
CA THR A 156 -3.93 7.15 -7.15
C THR A 156 -3.94 6.25 -8.38
N GLU A 157 -2.76 5.84 -8.80
CA GLU A 157 -2.55 4.91 -9.90
C GLU A 157 -1.58 3.80 -9.48
N ALA A 158 -2.03 2.55 -9.52
CA ALA A 158 -1.17 1.41 -9.24
C ALA A 158 -0.19 1.19 -10.40
N LEU A 159 1.11 1.19 -10.10
CA LEU A 159 2.19 1.06 -11.09
C LEU A 159 2.77 -0.36 -11.11
N ALA A 160 2.97 -0.94 -9.93
CA ALA A 160 3.52 -2.27 -9.78
C ALA A 160 3.11 -2.89 -8.44
N ILE A 161 3.18 -4.22 -8.38
CA ILE A 161 3.09 -4.97 -7.13
C ILE A 161 4.22 -5.98 -7.05
N ALA A 162 4.62 -6.36 -5.84
CA ALA A 162 5.59 -7.40 -5.59
C ALA A 162 5.12 -8.29 -4.44
N PRO A 163 4.99 -9.61 -4.63
CA PRO A 163 4.88 -10.52 -3.51
C PRO A 163 6.12 -10.42 -2.64
N VAL A 164 5.94 -10.51 -1.33
CA VAL A 164 7.03 -10.33 -0.37
C VAL A 164 7.17 -11.51 0.59
N VAL A 165 8.39 -11.72 1.06
CA VAL A 165 8.66 -12.56 2.21
C VAL A 165 9.06 -11.68 3.39
N GLU A 166 8.54 -11.99 4.57
CA GLU A 166 8.92 -11.29 5.79
C GLU A 166 10.29 -11.76 6.27
N ASN A 167 11.08 -10.82 6.79
CA ASN A 167 12.35 -11.10 7.42
C ASN A 167 12.12 -11.74 8.80
N LYS A 168 12.51 -13.02 8.95
CA LYS A 168 12.39 -13.76 10.22
C LYS A 168 13.13 -13.11 11.39
N GLU A 169 14.21 -12.38 11.12
CA GLU A 169 15.02 -11.71 12.15
C GLU A 169 14.49 -10.32 12.51
N LYS A 170 13.70 -9.71 11.60
CA LYS A 170 13.16 -8.36 11.74
C LYS A 170 11.70 -8.35 11.28
N PRO A 171 10.77 -8.85 12.12
CA PRO A 171 9.34 -8.80 11.84
C PRO A 171 8.90 -7.39 11.41
N GLY A 172 7.98 -7.30 10.46
CA GLY A 172 7.56 -6.06 9.80
C GLY A 172 8.48 -5.59 8.66
N GLN A 173 9.65 -6.21 8.47
CA GLN A 173 10.51 -5.92 7.32
C GLN A 173 10.26 -6.93 6.19
N TYR A 174 9.82 -6.45 5.03
CA TYR A 174 9.45 -7.28 3.90
C TYR A 174 10.44 -7.16 2.73
N LYS A 175 10.79 -8.31 2.13
CA LYS A 175 11.66 -8.38 0.96
C LYS A 175 10.86 -8.79 -0.28
N PRO A 176 10.87 -7.99 -1.37
CA PRO A 176 10.20 -8.36 -2.61
C PRO A 176 10.91 -9.53 -3.29
N LEU A 177 10.14 -10.51 -3.75
CA LEU A 177 10.64 -11.63 -4.55
C LEU A 177 10.93 -11.19 -5.99
N LEU A 178 9.94 -10.52 -6.59
CA LEU A 178 10.01 -9.94 -7.93
C LEU A 178 8.90 -8.89 -8.10
N TRP A 179 9.00 -8.06 -9.13
CA TRP A 179 8.05 -6.99 -9.39
C TRP A 179 7.19 -7.27 -10.63
N TYR A 180 5.87 -7.17 -10.49
CA TYR A 180 4.91 -7.20 -11.60
C TYR A 180 4.54 -5.78 -12.00
N LYS A 181 4.80 -5.44 -13.25
CA LYS A 181 4.33 -4.17 -13.82
C LYS A 181 2.84 -4.26 -14.10
N LEU A 182 2.08 -3.29 -13.58
CA LEU A 182 0.65 -3.21 -13.82
C LEU A 182 0.36 -2.42 -15.10
N PRO A 183 -0.67 -2.81 -15.87
CA PRO A 183 -1.10 -2.01 -16.99
C PRO A 183 -1.79 -0.74 -16.48
N LYS A 184 -1.88 0.24 -17.36
CA LYS A 184 -2.55 1.50 -17.05
C LYS A 184 -3.99 1.30 -16.55
N PRO A 185 -4.45 2.19 -15.64
CA PRO A 185 -5.82 2.20 -15.19
C PRO A 185 -6.79 2.37 -16.36
N ARG A 186 -7.90 1.63 -16.33
CA ARG A 186 -8.98 1.72 -17.31
C ARG A 186 -10.25 2.04 -16.55
N LYS A 187 -10.87 3.20 -16.83
CA LYS A 187 -12.06 3.67 -16.10
C LYS A 187 -13.18 2.62 -15.96
N SER A 188 -13.32 1.71 -16.93
CA SER A 188 -14.33 0.64 -16.92
C SER A 188 -14.10 -0.45 -15.86
N LEU A 189 -12.91 -0.54 -15.27
CA LEU A 189 -12.57 -1.54 -14.25
C LEU A 189 -12.83 -1.07 -12.81
N PHE A 190 -13.17 0.21 -12.60
CA PHE A 190 -13.62 0.74 -11.30
C PHE A 190 -15.09 0.41 -10.98
N LYS A 191 -15.68 -0.57 -11.65
CA LYS A 191 -17.07 -0.99 -11.46
C LYS A 191 -17.09 -2.42 -10.92
N LEU A 192 -17.49 -2.59 -9.66
CA LEU A 192 -17.60 -3.89 -8.99
C LEU A 192 -18.44 -4.91 -9.79
N ASN A 193 -19.54 -4.42 -10.39
CA ASN A 193 -20.47 -5.23 -11.17
C ASN A 193 -19.95 -5.60 -12.57
N SER A 194 -18.73 -5.17 -12.94
CA SER A 194 -18.12 -5.60 -14.20
C SER A 194 -17.87 -7.11 -14.16
N SER A 195 -18.32 -7.82 -15.20
CA SER A 195 -18.03 -9.25 -15.38
C SER A 195 -16.53 -9.55 -15.55
N ALA A 196 -15.74 -8.55 -15.95
CA ALA A 196 -14.29 -8.68 -16.07
C ALA A 196 -13.58 -8.69 -14.72
N VAL A 197 -14.15 -8.04 -13.69
CA VAL A 197 -13.60 -8.00 -12.33
C VAL A 197 -13.93 -9.33 -11.67
N GLN A 198 -12.91 -10.12 -11.39
CA GLN A 198 -13.08 -11.41 -10.74
C GLN A 198 -12.73 -11.39 -9.25
N PHE A 199 -11.98 -10.39 -8.82
CA PHE A 199 -11.68 -10.15 -7.42
C PHE A 199 -11.70 -8.64 -7.15
N ALA A 200 -12.24 -8.24 -6.01
CA ALA A 200 -12.18 -6.88 -5.52
C ALA A 200 -12.13 -6.89 -3.99
N THR A 201 -11.31 -6.01 -3.44
CA THR A 201 -11.12 -5.89 -1.99
C THR A 201 -11.07 -4.42 -1.60
N TYR A 202 -11.67 -4.12 -0.45
CA TYR A 202 -11.48 -2.84 0.23
C TYR A 202 -10.29 -3.00 1.17
N LEU A 203 -9.30 -2.11 1.03
CA LEU A 203 -8.12 -2.07 1.87
C LEU A 203 -8.12 -0.83 2.73
N ARG A 204 -7.78 -1.02 4.01
CA ARG A 204 -7.35 0.03 4.93
C ARG A 204 -5.93 -0.29 5.38
N TYR A 205 -5.03 0.67 5.23
CA TYR A 205 -3.63 0.52 5.58
C TYR A 205 -3.02 1.89 5.91
N ASP A 206 -1.84 1.85 6.50
CA ASP A 206 -1.10 3.04 6.89
C ASP A 206 0.09 3.25 5.95
N VAL A 207 0.40 4.53 5.68
CA VAL A 207 1.53 4.94 4.87
C VAL A 207 2.26 6.07 5.59
N SER A 208 3.56 5.93 5.76
CA SER A 208 4.41 6.97 6.33
C SER A 208 5.05 7.83 5.25
N GLU A 209 5.43 9.07 5.57
CA GLU A 209 6.05 9.98 4.61
C GLU A 209 7.41 9.50 4.08
N ASP A 210 8.14 8.69 4.85
CA ASP A 210 9.40 8.09 4.40
C ASP A 210 9.21 7.07 3.25
N GLN A 211 7.99 6.59 3.08
CA GLN A 211 7.56 5.73 1.97
C GLN A 211 7.17 6.54 0.72
N MET A 212 7.27 7.86 0.75
CA MET A 212 6.89 8.76 -0.34
C MET A 212 8.12 9.39 -1.01
N GLU A 213 8.23 9.17 -2.33
CA GLU A 213 9.19 9.86 -3.20
C GLU A 213 8.46 11.01 -3.91
N VAL A 214 8.58 12.24 -3.40
CA VAL A 214 7.94 13.42 -4.00
C VAL A 214 8.48 13.68 -5.41
N LEU A 215 7.57 13.80 -6.36
CA LEU A 215 7.87 14.07 -7.78
C LEU A 215 7.48 15.49 -8.21
N LYS A 216 6.53 16.12 -7.52
CA LYS A 216 6.04 17.48 -7.78
C LYS A 216 5.56 18.13 -6.48
N GLY A 217 5.83 19.42 -6.34
CA GLY A 217 5.53 20.17 -5.12
C GLY A 217 6.68 20.07 -4.12
N GLU A 218 7.92 20.29 -4.58
CA GLU A 218 9.11 20.28 -3.70
C GLU A 218 8.89 21.19 -2.49
N GLY A 219 9.20 20.68 -1.29
CA GLY A 219 9.00 21.39 -0.03
C GLY A 219 7.55 21.47 0.46
N GLN A 220 6.57 20.98 -0.30
CA GLN A 220 5.18 20.85 0.15
C GLN A 220 4.85 19.40 0.50
N HIS A 221 4.29 19.19 1.68
CA HIS A 221 3.82 17.88 2.11
C HIS A 221 2.31 17.73 1.85
N LEU A 222 1.87 16.53 1.47
CA LEU A 222 0.44 16.27 1.22
C LEU A 222 -0.42 16.61 2.45
N LYS A 223 0.08 16.30 3.65
CA LYS A 223 -0.60 16.62 4.92
C LYS A 223 -0.85 18.12 5.08
N GLU A 224 0.13 18.97 4.77
CA GLU A 224 0.01 20.42 4.85
C GLU A 224 -1.06 20.91 3.88
N ILE A 225 -1.03 20.44 2.63
CA ILE A 225 -2.03 20.79 1.63
C ILE A 225 -3.44 20.41 2.11
N LEU A 226 -3.62 19.20 2.65
CA LEU A 226 -4.92 18.75 3.13
C LEU A 226 -5.41 19.57 4.33
N ILE A 227 -4.51 19.87 5.28
CA ILE A 227 -4.82 20.64 6.50
C ILE A 227 -5.16 22.09 6.16
N GLU A 228 -4.34 22.76 5.35
CA GLU A 228 -4.57 24.14 4.91
C GLU A 228 -5.91 24.27 4.17
N ARG A 229 -6.22 23.31 3.30
CA ARG A 229 -7.49 23.30 2.55
C ARG A 229 -8.69 23.05 3.45
N LEU A 230 -8.53 22.21 4.47
CA LEU A 230 -9.57 21.97 5.49
C LEU A 230 -9.82 23.24 6.31
N GLN A 231 -8.76 23.86 6.85
CA GLN A 231 -8.84 25.08 7.65
C GLN A 231 -9.40 26.27 6.85
N ALA A 232 -9.08 26.36 5.56
CA ALA A 232 -9.65 27.38 4.67
C ALA A 232 -11.11 27.10 4.26
N GLY A 233 -11.70 25.98 4.67
CA GLY A 233 -13.04 25.56 4.25
C GLY A 233 -13.16 25.15 2.78
N ALA A 234 -12.03 25.00 2.09
CA ALA A 234 -11.98 24.54 0.70
C ALA A 234 -12.13 23.02 0.58
N LEU A 235 -11.91 22.30 1.68
CA LEU A 235 -12.04 20.86 1.80
C LEU A 235 -13.01 20.50 2.93
N VAL A 236 -13.92 19.57 2.69
CA VAL A 236 -14.74 18.96 3.74
C VAL A 236 -13.98 17.78 4.31
N GLY A 237 -13.64 17.85 5.60
CA GLY A 237 -13.06 16.73 6.35
C GLY A 237 -14.16 15.84 6.92
N TYR A 238 -13.90 14.54 6.97
CA TYR A 238 -14.82 13.56 7.55
C TYR A 238 -14.17 12.83 8.72
N ASP A 239 -14.97 12.47 9.71
CA ASP A 239 -14.51 11.64 10.81
C ASP A 239 -14.47 10.14 10.42
N GLN A 240 -14.19 9.28 11.40
CA GLN A 240 -14.17 7.83 11.22
C GLN A 240 -15.55 7.24 10.91
N MET A 241 -16.62 7.88 11.39
CA MET A 241 -18.02 7.51 11.16
C MET A 241 -18.56 8.02 9.82
N ARG A 242 -17.71 8.68 9.02
CA ARG A 242 -18.05 9.26 7.71
C ARG A 242 -18.95 10.48 7.82
N GLU A 243 -18.99 11.13 8.96
CA GLU A 243 -19.74 12.36 9.19
C GLU A 243 -18.84 13.56 8.89
N PRO A 244 -19.37 14.61 8.22
CA PRO A 244 -18.59 15.82 7.97
C PRO A 244 -18.24 16.51 9.29
N ILE A 245 -16.98 16.88 9.44
CA ILE A 245 -16.49 17.60 10.62
C ILE A 245 -16.94 19.06 10.51
N SER A 246 -17.47 19.62 11.61
CA SER A 246 -17.87 21.01 11.63
C SER A 246 -16.65 21.95 11.62
N PRO A 247 -16.81 23.22 11.19
CA PRO A 247 -15.72 24.19 11.28
C PRO A 247 -15.15 24.34 12.69
N SER A 248 -16.00 24.34 13.73
CA SER A 248 -15.55 24.42 15.12
C SER A 248 -14.74 23.18 15.54
N ALA A 249 -15.19 21.98 15.14
CA ALA A 249 -14.49 20.74 15.46
C ALA A 249 -13.16 20.61 14.70
N THR A 250 -12.99 21.34 13.59
CA THR A 250 -11.74 21.37 12.81
C THR A 250 -10.62 22.04 13.60
N GLU A 251 -10.90 23.10 14.35
CA GLU A 251 -9.93 23.78 15.20
C GLU A 251 -9.45 22.87 16.34
N ASP A 252 -10.37 22.10 16.93
CA ASP A 252 -10.08 21.14 18.00
C ASP A 252 -9.22 19.94 17.53
N LEU A 253 -9.09 19.68 16.23
CA LEU A 253 -8.31 18.52 15.72
C LEU A 253 -6.82 18.61 16.06
N PHE A 254 -6.30 19.82 16.22
CA PHE A 254 -4.87 20.10 16.42
C PHE A 254 -4.53 20.41 17.89
N ILE A 255 -5.50 20.24 18.79
CA ILE A 255 -5.36 20.52 20.21
C ILE A 255 -5.47 19.20 20.98
N GLN A 256 -4.36 18.77 21.57
CA GLN A 256 -4.36 17.67 22.54
C GLN A 256 -4.57 18.25 23.95
N LYS A 257 -5.70 17.91 24.58
CA LYS A 257 -5.98 18.30 25.97
C LYS A 257 -5.49 17.20 26.90
N ASP A 258 -4.59 17.54 27.82
CA ASP A 258 -4.10 16.67 28.87
C ASP A 258 -4.38 17.29 30.24
N THR A 259 -4.43 16.48 31.29
CA THR A 259 -4.73 16.95 32.65
C THR A 259 -3.60 16.57 33.60
N ILE A 260 -2.96 17.57 34.18
CA ILE A 260 -1.94 17.38 35.21
C ILE A 260 -2.64 17.51 36.57
N ILE A 261 -2.58 16.43 37.36
CA ILE A 261 -3.04 16.44 38.74
C ILE A 261 -1.82 16.65 39.63
N THR A 262 -1.83 17.72 40.42
CA THR A 262 -0.80 18.02 41.42
C THR A 262 -1.42 18.09 42.81
N PHE A 263 -0.67 17.72 43.85
CA PHE A 263 -1.13 17.79 45.23
C PHE A 263 -0.30 18.84 45.96
N ASP A 264 -0.96 19.74 46.70
CA ASP A 264 -0.27 20.62 47.62
C ASP A 264 0.38 19.79 48.74
N PRO A 265 1.71 19.92 48.98
CA PRO A 265 2.42 19.06 49.91
C PRO A 265 2.12 19.33 51.39
N GLU A 266 1.51 20.47 51.73
CA GLU A 266 1.15 20.85 53.10
C GLU A 266 -0.33 20.59 53.40
N THR A 267 -1.22 20.93 52.46
CA THR A 267 -2.67 20.83 52.65
C THR A 267 -3.28 19.55 52.07
N TYR A 268 -2.53 18.83 51.22
CA TYR A 268 -3.00 17.68 50.44
C TYR A 268 -4.18 18.00 49.51
N GLU A 269 -4.40 19.28 49.18
CA GLU A 269 -5.44 19.68 48.22
C GLU A 269 -5.04 19.30 46.78
N GLU A 270 -5.99 18.72 46.04
CA GLU A 270 -5.83 18.32 44.65
C GLU A 270 -6.03 19.53 43.72
N ASN A 271 -4.99 19.86 42.94
CA ASN A 271 -5.02 20.87 41.90
C ASN A 271 -5.00 20.20 40.53
N VAL A 272 -6.13 20.30 39.83
CA VAL A 272 -6.32 19.75 38.48
C VAL A 272 -6.08 20.86 37.46
N GLN A 273 -4.99 20.77 36.70
CA GLN A 273 -4.65 21.71 35.63
C GLN A 273 -4.82 21.04 34.27
N VAL A 274 -5.74 21.57 33.45
CA VAL A 274 -5.86 21.14 32.05
C VAL A 274 -4.81 21.88 31.23
N VAL A 275 -3.87 21.14 30.64
CA VAL A 275 -2.85 21.64 29.72
C VAL A 275 -3.30 21.34 28.30
N SER A 276 -3.23 22.33 27.42
CA SER A 276 -3.49 22.14 25.99
C SER A 276 -2.17 22.17 25.24
N LEU A 277 -1.87 21.07 24.54
CA LEU A 277 -0.73 20.92 23.65
C LEU A 277 -1.23 21.10 22.21
N GLU A 278 -0.76 22.16 21.56
CA GLU A 278 -0.95 22.34 20.12
C GLU A 278 0.14 21.56 19.38
N PHE A 279 -0.25 20.80 18.37
CA PHE A 279 0.70 20.16 17.47
C PHE A 279 0.43 20.59 16.03
N GLY A 280 1.52 20.76 15.27
CA GLY A 280 1.48 21.30 13.92
C GLY A 280 1.47 20.22 12.83
N PRO A 281 1.35 20.63 11.56
CA PRO A 281 1.49 19.72 10.43
C PRO A 281 2.79 18.91 10.44
N LEU A 282 3.89 19.48 10.96
CA LEU A 282 5.21 18.82 11.01
C LEU A 282 5.28 17.62 11.95
N ASP A 283 4.36 17.54 12.92
CA ASP A 283 4.28 16.43 13.87
C ASP A 283 3.56 15.21 13.30
N ILE A 284 2.92 15.36 12.14
CA ILE A 284 2.17 14.33 11.45
C ILE A 284 3.08 13.68 10.40
N LYS A 285 3.34 12.38 10.53
CA LYS A 285 4.22 11.63 9.59
C LYS A 285 3.50 10.53 8.83
N ASP A 286 2.28 10.19 9.25
CA ASP A 286 1.57 9.03 8.76
C ASP A 286 0.22 9.40 8.17
N PHE A 287 -0.26 8.53 7.30
CA PHE A 287 -1.55 8.63 6.64
C PHE A 287 -2.31 7.33 6.80
N ARG A 288 -3.57 7.42 7.18
CA ARG A 288 -4.54 6.34 7.06
C ARG A 288 -5.16 6.37 5.66
N VAL A 289 -5.03 5.28 4.93
CA VAL A 289 -5.49 5.16 3.54
C VAL A 289 -6.66 4.20 3.44
N GLN A 290 -7.64 4.53 2.62
CA GLN A 290 -8.74 3.65 2.26
C GLN A 290 -8.86 3.56 0.74
N GLN A 291 -8.79 2.34 0.20
CA GLN A 291 -8.78 2.09 -1.24
C GLN A 291 -9.62 0.89 -1.61
N ASN A 292 -10.30 0.96 -2.76
CA ASN A 292 -10.80 -0.22 -3.44
C ASN A 292 -9.76 -0.72 -4.43
N TRP A 293 -9.51 -2.02 -4.43
CA TRP A 293 -8.66 -2.69 -5.39
C TRP A 293 -9.48 -3.67 -6.22
N PHE A 294 -9.25 -3.67 -7.54
CA PHE A 294 -9.99 -4.46 -8.51
C PHE A 294 -9.02 -5.27 -9.35
N PHE A 295 -9.27 -6.58 -9.42
CA PHE A 295 -8.49 -7.51 -10.21
C PHE A 295 -9.32 -8.13 -11.32
N ALA A 296 -8.86 -7.94 -12.55
CA ALA A 296 -9.49 -8.40 -13.77
C ALA A 296 -8.47 -9.20 -14.63
N PRO A 297 -8.40 -10.53 -14.42
CA PRO A 297 -7.47 -11.41 -15.12
C PRO A 297 -7.52 -11.30 -16.65
N SER A 298 -8.72 -11.24 -17.23
CA SER A 298 -8.91 -11.15 -18.69
C SER A 298 -8.34 -9.89 -19.34
N ARG A 299 -7.93 -8.91 -18.52
CA ARG A 299 -7.34 -7.64 -18.98
C ARG A 299 -5.97 -7.39 -18.35
N ASN A 300 -5.40 -8.40 -17.69
CA ASN A 300 -4.16 -8.33 -16.91
C ASN A 300 -4.13 -7.15 -15.92
N GLY A 301 -5.30 -6.74 -15.41
CA GLY A 301 -5.43 -5.47 -14.69
C GLY A 301 -5.66 -5.66 -13.20
N LEU A 302 -4.68 -5.28 -12.39
CA LEU A 302 -4.91 -4.86 -11.00
C LEU A 302 -4.95 -3.33 -10.98
N GLN A 303 -5.99 -2.75 -10.38
CA GLN A 303 -6.20 -1.29 -10.35
C GLN A 303 -6.72 -0.88 -8.98
N CYS A 304 -6.33 0.31 -8.53
CA CYS A 304 -6.81 0.88 -7.27
C CYS A 304 -7.64 2.15 -7.52
N SER A 305 -8.60 2.40 -6.64
CA SER A 305 -9.32 3.67 -6.53
C SER A 305 -9.28 4.12 -5.08
N THR A 306 -8.70 5.29 -4.84
CA THR A 306 -8.71 5.91 -3.52
C THR A 306 -10.11 6.39 -3.16
N LEU A 307 -10.50 6.05 -1.94
CA LEU A 307 -11.78 6.41 -1.33
C LEU A 307 -11.57 7.47 -0.27
N ALA A 308 -10.52 7.33 0.53
CA ALA A 308 -10.19 8.28 1.58
C ALA A 308 -8.69 8.27 1.90
N VAL A 309 -8.18 9.44 2.30
CA VAL A 309 -6.83 9.63 2.84
C VAL A 309 -6.93 10.57 4.02
N GLY A 310 -6.37 10.19 5.15
CA GLY A 310 -6.41 10.99 6.37
C GLY A 310 -5.03 11.12 6.99
N PRO A 311 -4.52 12.35 7.22
CA PRO A 311 -3.34 12.55 8.06
C PRO A 311 -3.59 11.95 9.44
N ALA A 312 -2.62 11.20 9.96
CA ALA A 312 -2.78 10.41 11.18
C ALA A 312 -1.62 10.61 12.15
N ILE A 313 -1.93 10.59 13.44
CA ILE A 313 -0.96 10.70 14.52
C ILE A 313 -0.84 9.38 15.29
N PRO A 314 0.32 9.07 15.87
CA PRO A 314 0.47 7.92 16.74
C PRO A 314 -0.37 8.09 18.02
N VAL A 315 -1.05 7.02 18.40
CA VAL A 315 -1.64 6.85 19.73
C VAL A 315 -0.63 6.06 20.53
N ILE A 316 -0.13 6.65 21.60
CA ILE A 316 0.94 6.10 22.43
C ILE A 316 0.36 5.74 23.80
N ASP A 317 0.80 4.63 24.38
CA ASP A 317 0.43 4.23 25.73
C ASP A 317 1.24 4.98 26.82
N GLU A 318 0.95 4.66 28.08
CA GLU A 318 1.64 5.22 29.25
C GLU A 318 3.14 4.89 29.30
N TYR A 319 3.61 3.89 28.56
CA TYR A 319 5.01 3.45 28.50
C TYR A 319 5.76 4.00 27.28
N GLY A 320 5.11 4.81 26.44
CA GLY A 320 5.71 5.35 25.23
C GLY A 320 5.64 4.41 24.02
N ALA A 321 4.94 3.27 24.11
CA ALA A 321 4.77 2.36 22.99
C ALA A 321 3.59 2.80 22.10
N GLN A 322 3.82 2.79 20.78
CA GLN A 322 2.77 3.11 19.82
C GLN A 322 1.74 1.97 19.74
N LEU A 323 0.50 2.28 20.10
CA LEU A 323 -0.64 1.35 20.06
C LEU A 323 -1.31 1.33 18.69
N ALA A 324 -1.50 2.50 18.08
CA ALA A 324 -2.24 2.64 16.83
C ALA A 324 -1.93 3.97 16.14
N LEU A 325 -2.49 4.15 14.94
CA LEU A 325 -2.54 5.44 14.25
C LEU A 325 -3.98 5.96 14.24
N ARG A 326 -4.18 7.17 14.76
CA ARG A 326 -5.47 7.87 14.76
C ARG A 326 -5.51 8.92 13.65
N PRO A 327 -6.36 8.77 12.63
CA PRO A 327 -6.58 9.83 11.64
C PRO A 327 -7.21 11.05 12.33
N LEU A 328 -6.74 12.25 11.99
CA LEU A 328 -7.34 13.50 12.44
C LEU A 328 -8.68 13.74 11.73
N PHE A 329 -8.66 13.55 10.42
CA PHE A 329 -9.82 13.58 9.54
C PHE A 329 -9.51 12.75 8.29
N PHE A 330 -10.51 12.52 7.46
CA PHE A 330 -10.37 11.96 6.13
C PHE A 330 -10.78 12.98 5.09
N TRP A 331 -9.91 13.23 4.11
CA TRP A 331 -10.38 13.57 2.78
C TRP A 331 -11.12 12.35 2.21
N ARG A 332 -12.23 12.58 1.51
CA ARG A 332 -13.00 11.51 0.86
C ARG A 332 -13.35 11.87 -0.58
N LYS A 333 -13.37 10.85 -1.41
CA LYS A 333 -13.90 10.93 -2.76
C LYS A 333 -15.42 10.84 -2.74
N GLU A 334 -16.09 11.83 -3.34
CA GLU A 334 -17.54 11.89 -3.52
C GLU A 334 -18.06 10.90 -4.57
#